data_AF-A0A3Q2CZ93-F1
#
_entry.id   AF-A0A3Q2CZ93-F1
#
_cell.length_a   1.000
_cell.length_b   1.000
_cell.length_c   1.000
_cell.angle_alpha   90.00
_cell.angle_beta   90.00
_cell.angle_gamma   90.00
#
_symmetry.space_group_name_H-M   'P 1'
#
loop_
_entity.id
_entity.type
_entity.pdbx_description
1 polymer ?
#
loop_
_entity_poly.entity_id
_entity_poly.type
_entity_poly.pdbx_seq_one_letter_code
_entity_poly.pdbx_strand_id
1 'polypeptide(L)' 'MSSSKLIEYRGLLLPPQAHNAESLEFAQKFSVEDSDVFIVTYPKSGKLHS' A
#
# COMPACT_ATOMS: atom_id res chain seq x y z
N MET A 1 20.50 0.09 -15.26
CA MET A 1 19.74 0.18 -13.99
C MET A 1 18.31 -0.23 -14.30
N SER A 2 17.83 -1.35 -13.74
CA SER A 2 16.48 -1.84 -14.02
C SER A 2 15.47 -0.87 -13.42
N SER A 3 14.78 -0.10 -14.27
CA SER A 3 13.63 0.70 -13.85
C SER A 3 12.57 -0.28 -13.34
N SER A 4 12.41 -0.36 -12.02
CA SER A 4 11.34 -1.15 -11.42
C SER A 4 10.03 -0.54 -11.90
N LYS A 5 9.33 -1.24 -12.80
CA LYS A 5 8.12 -0.74 -13.46
C LYS A 5 7.04 -0.50 -12.40
N LEU A 6 6.87 0.75 -11.98
CA LEU A 6 5.81 1.13 -11.05
C LEU A 6 4.46 0.87 -11.72
N ILE A 7 3.48 0.43 -10.92
CA ILE A 7 2.10 0.32 -11.39
C ILE A 7 1.37 1.61 -11.07
N GLU A 8 0.59 2.13 -12.02
CA GLU A 8 -0.27 3.28 -11.79
C GLU A 8 -1.63 2.81 -11.30
N TYR A 9 -2.09 3.38 -10.19
CA TYR A 9 -3.41 3.11 -9.64
C TYR A 9 -4.08 4.41 -9.17
N ARG A 10 -5.12 4.83 -9.87
CA ARG A 10 -5.90 6.05 -9.56
C ARG A 10 -5.00 7.29 -9.34
N GLY A 11 -3.97 7.45 -10.17
CA GLY A 11 -2.99 8.54 -10.08
C GLY A 11 -1.84 8.33 -9.09
N LEU A 12 -1.77 7.20 -8.38
CA LEU A 12 -0.65 6.84 -7.51
C LEU A 12 0.30 5.85 -8.20
N LEU A 13 1.60 6.05 -8.04
CA LEU A 13 2.62 5.12 -8.48
C LEU A 13 3.00 4.18 -7.34
N LEU A 14 2.78 2.88 -7.53
CA LEU A 14 2.96 1.86 -6.50
C LEU A 14 4.06 0.85 -6.89
N PRO A 15 4.86 0.37 -5.92
CA PRO A 15 5.87 -0.65 -6.17
C PRO A 15 5.20 -2.01 -6.47
N PRO A 16 5.49 -2.65 -7.62
CA PRO A 16 4.88 -3.93 -7.99
C PRO A 16 5.30 -5.10 -7.08
N GLN A 17 6.36 -4.92 -6.29
CA GLN A 17 6.83 -5.93 -5.34
C GLN A 17 5.85 -6.13 -4.16
N ALA A 18 5.02 -5.12 -3.87
CA ALA A 18 4.10 -5.13 -2.73
C ALA A 18 2.62 -4.98 -3.14
N HIS A 19 2.35 -4.57 -4.38
CA HIS A 19 0.99 -4.27 -4.85
C HIS A 19 0.73 -4.89 -6.22
N ASN A 20 -0.49 -5.38 -6.41
CA ASN A 20 -1.06 -5.83 -7.67
C ASN A 20 -2.55 -5.44 -7.74
N ALA A 21 -3.20 -5.65 -8.88
CA ALA A 21 -4.59 -5.26 -9.06
C ALA A 21 -5.53 -5.95 -8.06
N GLU A 22 -5.33 -7.25 -7.79
CA GLU A 22 -6.21 -8.00 -6.89
C GLU A 22 -6.13 -7.50 -5.45
N SER A 23 -4.92 -7.26 -4.93
CA SER A 23 -4.72 -6.73 -3.57
C SER A 23 -5.27 -5.32 -3.40
N LEU A 24 -5.18 -4.48 -4.43
CA LEU A 24 -5.73 -3.12 -4.41
C LEU A 24 -7.26 -3.13 -4.45
N GLU A 25 -7.86 -4.04 -5.21
CA GLU A 25 -9.30 -4.23 -5.22
C GLU A 25 -9.80 -4.78 -3.87
N PHE A 26 -9.10 -5.77 -3.32
CA PHE A 26 -9.38 -6.31 -2.00
C PHE A 26 -9.32 -5.22 -0.92
N ALA A 27 -8.26 -4.42 -0.90
CA ALA A 27 -8.11 -3.34 0.07
C ALA A 27 -9.25 -2.31 0.00
N GLN A 28 -9.84 -2.08 -1.17
CA GLN A 28 -10.99 -1.18 -1.33
C GLN A 28 -12.32 -1.77 -0.88
N LYS A 29 -12.44 -3.10 -0.93
CA LYS A 29 -13.66 -3.83 -0.58
C LYS A 29 -13.56 -4.50 0.80
N PHE A 30 -12.48 -4.27 1.52
CA PHE A 30 -12.21 -4.88 2.81
C PHE A 30 -13.36 -4.57 3.78
N SER A 31 -13.96 -5.62 4.35
CA SER A 31 -14.99 -5.47 5.40
C SER A 31 -14.30 -5.08 6.69
N VAL A 32 -14.65 -3.91 7.22
CA VAL A 32 -14.10 -3.40 8.49
C VAL A 32 -15.06 -3.77 9.61
N GLU A 33 -14.53 -4.37 10.66
CA GLU A 33 -15.29 -4.70 11.87
C GLU A 33 -15.03 -3.63 12.96
N ASP A 34 -15.96 -3.49 13.92
CA ASP A 34 -15.88 -2.46 14.97
C ASP A 34 -14.62 -2.57 15.85
N SER A 35 -14.04 -3.76 15.94
CA SER A 35 -12.83 -4.01 16.73
C SER A 35 -11.52 -3.75 15.98
N ASP A 36 -11.56 -3.47 14.68
CA ASP A 36 -10.36 -3.32 13.86
C ASP A 36 -9.64 -2.00 14.18
N VAL A 37 -8.31 -2.07 14.23
CA VAL A 37 -7.43 -0.91 14.42
C VAL A 37 -6.40 -0.88 13.30
N PHE A 38 -6.39 0.21 12.52
CA PHE A 38 -5.45 0.40 11.42
C PHE A 38 -4.39 1.44 11.74
N ILE A 39 -3.14 1.15 11.40
CA ILE A 39 -2.05 2.12 11.41
C ILE A 39 -1.86 2.65 9.99
N VAL A 40 -2.24 3.89 9.74
CA VAL A 40 -2.10 4.55 8.44
C VAL A 40 -0.86 5.45 8.46
N THR A 41 0.12 5.13 7.61
CA THR A 41 1.41 5.84 7.56
C THR A 41 1.82 6.11 6.12
N TYR A 42 2.60 7.16 5.92
CA TYR A 42 3.33 7.35 4.67
C TYR A 42 4.66 6.59 4.75
N PRO A 43 5.15 5.94 3.68
CA PRO A 43 6.41 5.20 3.72
C PRO A 43 7.53 6.02 4.34
N LYS A 44 8.24 5.43 5.32
CA LYS A 44 9.34 6.04 6.11
C LYS A 44 8.95 7.14 7.11
N SER A 45 7.66 7.40 7.37
CA SER A 45 7.25 8.40 8.39
C SER A 45 7.47 7.95 9.84
N GLY A 46 7.74 6.67 10.09
CA GLY A 46 7.93 6.09 11.42
C GLY A 46 9.34 5.54 11.68
N LYS A 47 10.40 6.20 11.20
CA LYS A 47 11.78 5.75 11.47
C LYS A 47 12.05 5.68 12.98
N LEU A 48 12.00 4.46 13.53
CA LEU A 48 12.67 4.13 14.79
C LEU A 48 14.18 4.11 14.49
N HIS A 49 14.88 5.16 14.92
CA HIS A 49 16.33 5.10 15.07
C HIS A 49 16.58 4.38 16.40
N SER A 50 17.14 3.16 16.34
CA SER A 50 17.74 2.49 17.49
C SER A 50 19.13 3.04 17.78
#